data_AF-A0A399XCC1-F1
#
_entry.id   AF-A0A399XCC1-F1
#
_cell.length_a   1.000
_cell.length_b   1.000
_cell.length_c   1.000
_cell.angle_alpha   90.00
_cell.angle_beta   90.00
_cell.angle_gamma   90.00
#
_symmetry.space_group_name_H-M   'P 1'
#
loop_
_entity.id
_entity.type
_entity.pdbx_description
1 polymer ?
#
loop_
_entity_poly.entity_id
_entity_poly.type
_entity_poly.pdbx_seq_one_letter_code
_entity_poly.pdbx_strand_id
1 'polypeptide(L)'
;MEETKPENAASETEGLRMPLGAHLEELRRRVVYSLIAIILCFIVCWFFKVQILDMAKRPHKFAMEKVGLSTELQVLSYQEGFYAYMKLCFITSVFFAYPFVIYQIWQFVSAGLYQRERRYVLLFLPVSYAAFVVGGLFGYFLLIPFGLQFLIGILGPGIQPIITMRDYVSFVFMLTVALGLVFQLPLVMLLLSKIRFITPDKFIAWRKYAILAIFIIAAIVTPPDPFTQSMTAIPMIVLYELGILIARPTRKGFFFLGGIVGGGIMILLALYFYLTYKGGDINLFDTRGEVQFLYPEGQAWEEVSNHSHFRNGITLKTGSEGRTALSTKKGIDMSMDANTEVHIADSLKIRLKSGQILVSVKGSEIPLEIDTPNGRIRTERGTLNIVAKDFLTVVTAVKGDAVLVMEGEEKKLLEGRQHKMSIGGEPVDIGAIINWSEGVLNKPDGKE
;
A
#
# COMPACT_ATOMS: atom_id res chain seq x y z
N MET A 1 -46.34 -40.24 64.28
CA MET A 1 -45.10 -39.98 63.53
C MET A 1 -45.47 -40.06 62.07
N GLU A 2 -45.73 -38.91 61.47
CA GLU A 2 -46.19 -38.79 60.08
C GLU A 2 -44.94 -38.58 59.22
N GLU A 3 -44.67 -39.52 58.31
CA GLU A 3 -43.52 -39.51 57.42
C GLU A 3 -43.61 -38.32 56.45
N THR A 4 -42.76 -37.31 56.65
CA THR A 4 -42.56 -36.23 55.69
C THR A 4 -41.89 -36.77 54.43
N LYS A 5 -42.73 -37.01 53.42
CA LYS A 5 -42.42 -37.42 52.05
C LYS A 5 -41.40 -36.47 51.37
N PRO A 6 -40.34 -36.97 50.70
CA PRO A 6 -39.29 -36.14 50.07
C PRO A 6 -39.67 -35.61 48.67
N GLU A 7 -40.97 -35.47 48.37
CA GLU A 7 -41.48 -35.24 47.00
C GLU A 7 -41.43 -33.76 46.57
N ASN A 8 -41.33 -32.82 47.50
CA ASN A 8 -41.35 -31.37 47.20
C ASN A 8 -39.99 -30.79 46.77
N ALA A 9 -38.87 -31.46 47.02
CA ALA A 9 -37.56 -30.92 46.66
C ALA A 9 -37.20 -31.13 45.17
N ALA A 10 -37.79 -32.15 44.52
CA ALA A 10 -37.50 -32.46 43.11
C ALA A 10 -38.29 -31.56 42.14
N SER A 11 -39.50 -31.12 42.49
CA SER A 11 -40.34 -30.29 41.63
C SER A 11 -39.91 -28.81 41.59
N GLU A 12 -39.32 -28.28 42.67
CA GLU A 12 -38.76 -26.92 42.68
C GLU A 12 -37.54 -26.78 41.75
N THR A 13 -36.77 -27.85 41.53
CA THR A 13 -35.65 -27.85 40.58
C THR A 13 -36.06 -27.93 39.11
N GLU A 14 -37.25 -28.44 38.79
CA GLU A 14 -37.76 -28.47 37.41
C GLU A 14 -38.37 -27.12 36.97
N GLY A 15 -38.86 -26.29 37.89
CA GLY A 15 -39.35 -24.93 37.61
C GLY A 15 -38.27 -23.91 37.23
N LEU A 16 -36.99 -24.26 37.35
CA LEU A 16 -35.83 -23.38 37.10
C LEU A 16 -35.27 -23.48 35.68
N ARG A 17 -35.71 -24.44 34.86
CA ARG A 17 -35.31 -24.58 33.46
C ARG A 17 -36.51 -24.27 32.58
N MET A 18 -36.45 -23.17 31.82
CA MET A 18 -37.52 -22.82 30.89
C MET A 18 -37.77 -23.98 29.91
N PRO A 19 -39.04 -24.32 29.62
CA PRO A 19 -39.36 -25.27 28.55
C PRO A 19 -38.74 -24.82 27.22
N LEU A 20 -38.28 -25.76 26.38
CA LEU A 20 -37.66 -25.43 25.07
C LEU A 20 -38.54 -24.50 24.22
N GLY A 21 -39.86 -24.68 24.26
CA GLY A 21 -40.81 -23.79 23.58
C GLY A 21 -40.78 -22.35 24.10
N ALA A 22 -40.65 -22.16 25.42
CA ALA A 22 -40.51 -20.83 26.01
C ALA A 22 -39.17 -20.17 25.61
N HIS A 23 -38.09 -20.96 25.53
CA HIS A 23 -36.79 -20.46 25.08
C HIS A 23 -36.82 -20.01 23.60
N LEU A 24 -37.51 -20.75 22.74
CA LEU A 24 -37.71 -20.35 21.33
C LEU A 24 -38.56 -19.09 21.19
N GLU A 25 -39.59 -18.92 22.02
CA GLU A 25 -40.41 -17.71 22.03
C GLU A 25 -39.60 -16.49 22.52
N GLU A 26 -38.72 -16.69 23.51
CA GLU A 26 -37.77 -15.65 23.89
C GLU A 26 -36.83 -15.28 22.74
N LEU A 27 -36.25 -16.25 22.03
CA LEU A 27 -35.40 -15.99 20.86
C LEU A 27 -36.14 -15.14 19.83
N ARG A 28 -37.35 -15.54 19.44
CA ARG A 28 -38.18 -14.81 18.48
C ARG A 28 -38.40 -13.36 18.93
N ARG A 29 -38.85 -13.16 20.17
CA ARG A 29 -39.11 -11.82 20.71
C ARG A 29 -37.85 -10.94 20.70
N ARG A 30 -36.70 -11.49 21.09
CA ARG A 30 -35.40 -10.78 21.13
C ARG A 30 -34.90 -10.43 19.74
N VAL A 31 -35.07 -11.32 18.77
CA VAL A 31 -34.73 -11.08 17.36
C VAL A 31 -35.61 -9.98 16.78
N VAL A 32 -36.92 -10.00 17.03
CA VAL A 32 -37.86 -8.96 16.58
C VAL A 32 -37.47 -7.59 17.15
N TYR A 33 -37.19 -7.49 18.46
CA TYR A 33 -36.75 -6.22 19.04
C TYR A 33 -35.42 -5.72 18.45
N SER A 34 -34.48 -6.63 18.20
CA SER A 34 -33.19 -6.29 17.56
C SER A 34 -33.39 -5.77 16.14
N LEU A 35 -34.28 -6.41 15.36
CA LEU A 35 -34.64 -5.97 14.02
C LEU A 35 -35.32 -4.60 14.02
N ILE A 36 -36.26 -4.36 14.94
CA ILE A 36 -36.92 -3.06 15.07
C ILE A 36 -35.89 -1.97 15.38
N ALA A 37 -34.93 -2.22 16.29
CA ALA A 37 -33.87 -1.27 16.59
C ALA A 37 -32.99 -0.96 15.37
N ILE A 38 -32.59 -1.98 14.60
CA ILE A 38 -31.80 -1.81 13.37
C ILE A 38 -32.58 -1.00 12.33
N ILE A 39 -33.89 -1.26 12.16
CA ILE A 39 -34.76 -0.54 11.21
C ILE A 39 -34.92 0.93 11.63
N LEU A 40 -35.14 1.22 12.91
CA LEU A 40 -35.23 2.58 13.41
C LEU A 40 -33.91 3.34 13.18
N CYS A 41 -32.77 2.74 13.51
CA CYS A 41 -31.46 3.31 13.21
C CYS A 41 -31.22 3.48 11.71
N PHE A 42 -31.72 2.56 10.87
CA PHE A 42 -31.60 2.64 9.42
C PHE A 42 -32.35 3.84 8.84
N ILE A 43 -33.57 4.08 9.31
CA ILE A 43 -34.37 5.26 8.91
C ILE A 43 -33.61 6.54 9.27
N VAL A 44 -33.03 6.62 10.46
CA VAL A 44 -32.19 7.77 10.87
C VAL A 44 -30.95 7.89 9.97
N CYS A 45 -30.22 6.80 9.73
CA CYS A 45 -29.03 6.80 8.86
C CYS A 45 -29.35 7.23 7.42
N TRP A 46 -30.54 6.90 6.91
CA TRP A 46 -30.97 7.28 5.56
C TRP A 46 -31.04 8.80 5.35
N PHE A 47 -31.42 9.56 6.38
CA PHE A 47 -31.40 11.03 6.33
C PHE A 47 -29.96 11.57 6.22
N PHE A 48 -28.98 10.88 6.82
CA PHE A 48 -27.56 11.26 6.83
C PHE A 48 -26.70 10.50 5.80
N LYS A 49 -27.32 9.91 4.77
CA LYS A 49 -26.63 9.03 3.81
C LYS A 49 -25.42 9.67 3.10
N VAL A 50 -25.47 10.98 2.83
CA VAL A 50 -24.38 11.70 2.14
C VAL A 50 -23.18 11.82 3.08
N GLN A 51 -23.39 12.22 4.33
CA GLN A 51 -22.32 12.33 5.32
C GLN A 51 -21.68 10.96 5.62
N ILE A 52 -22.49 9.90 5.69
CA ILE A 52 -22.00 8.54 5.88
C ILE A 52 -21.15 8.11 4.67
N LEU A 53 -21.58 8.43 3.44
CA LEU A 53 -20.79 8.14 2.25
C LEU A 53 -19.47 8.88 2.22
N ASP A 54 -19.46 10.17 2.57
CA ASP A 54 -18.23 10.95 2.63
C ASP A 54 -17.26 10.39 3.67
N MET A 55 -17.78 9.96 4.83
CA MET A 55 -16.97 9.24 5.81
C MET A 55 -16.43 7.93 5.22
N ALA A 56 -17.27 7.12 4.59
CA ALA A 56 -16.86 5.86 3.99
C ALA A 56 -15.80 6.05 2.89
N LYS A 57 -15.81 7.15 2.14
CA LYS A 57 -14.83 7.46 1.08
C LYS A 57 -13.47 7.91 1.59
N ARG A 58 -13.32 8.37 2.85
CA ARG A 58 -12.04 8.91 3.36
C ARG A 58 -10.85 7.96 3.21
N PRO A 59 -10.95 6.66 3.57
CA PRO A 59 -9.82 5.73 3.42
C PRO A 59 -9.43 5.52 1.96
N HIS A 60 -10.41 5.50 1.04
CA HIS A 60 -10.17 5.46 -0.39
C HIS A 60 -9.42 6.70 -0.87
N LYS A 61 -9.88 7.91 -0.50
CA LYS A 61 -9.20 9.16 -0.87
C LYS A 61 -7.74 9.16 -0.42
N PHE A 62 -7.50 8.76 0.82
CA PHE A 62 -6.14 8.65 1.38
C PHE A 62 -5.27 7.62 0.65
N ALA A 63 -5.84 6.48 0.25
CA ALA A 63 -5.11 5.46 -0.51
C ALA A 63 -4.78 5.93 -1.93
N MET A 64 -5.72 6.57 -2.63
CA MET A 64 -5.53 7.06 -4.01
C MET A 64 -4.58 8.25 -4.09
N GLU A 65 -4.66 9.19 -3.15
CA GLU A 65 -3.79 10.38 -3.09
C GLU A 65 -2.31 9.99 -2.91
N LYS A 66 -2.03 8.99 -2.08
CA LYS A 66 -0.67 8.44 -1.91
C LYS A 66 -0.07 7.86 -3.19
N VAL A 67 -0.93 7.38 -4.10
CA VAL A 67 -0.50 6.80 -5.39
C VAL A 67 -0.60 7.82 -6.53
N GLY A 68 -1.18 9.00 -6.30
CA GLY A 68 -1.36 10.03 -7.33
C GLY A 68 -2.48 9.72 -8.33
N LEU A 69 -3.47 8.90 -7.96
CA LEU A 69 -4.60 8.52 -8.81
C LEU A 69 -5.86 9.35 -8.50
N SER A 70 -6.84 9.29 -9.41
CA SER A 70 -8.13 9.97 -9.24
C SER A 70 -8.85 9.49 -7.98
N THR A 71 -9.35 10.43 -7.17
CA THR A 71 -9.99 10.12 -5.88
C THR A 71 -11.49 9.84 -5.99
N GLU A 72 -12.05 9.95 -7.19
CA GLU A 72 -13.47 9.79 -7.47
C GLU A 72 -13.84 8.33 -7.72
N LEU A 73 -14.96 7.91 -7.13
CA LEU A 73 -15.54 6.59 -7.38
C LEU A 73 -16.46 6.67 -8.60
N GLN A 74 -16.27 5.76 -9.54
CA GLN A 74 -17.12 5.69 -10.72
C GLN A 74 -18.39 4.86 -10.46
N VAL A 75 -19.44 5.17 -11.19
CA VAL A 75 -20.73 4.47 -11.14
C VAL A 75 -21.02 3.98 -12.56
N LEU A 76 -21.14 2.67 -12.74
CA LEU A 76 -21.36 2.06 -14.06
C LEU A 76 -22.85 1.98 -14.41
N SER A 77 -23.74 2.03 -13.42
CA SER A 77 -25.18 1.97 -13.61
C SER A 77 -25.92 2.83 -12.59
N TYR A 78 -27.00 3.48 -13.01
CA TYR A 78 -27.79 4.38 -12.14
C TYR A 78 -28.29 3.71 -10.85
N GLN A 79 -28.54 2.39 -10.90
CA GLN A 79 -29.01 1.62 -9.75
C GLN A 79 -27.91 1.37 -8.71
N GLU A 80 -26.62 1.35 -9.10
CA GLU A 80 -25.51 1.03 -8.19
C GLU A 80 -25.40 2.04 -7.04
N GLY A 81 -25.60 3.33 -7.34
CA GLY A 81 -25.60 4.38 -6.33
C GLY A 81 -26.65 4.12 -5.25
N PHE A 82 -27.87 3.73 -5.64
CA PHE A 82 -28.95 3.41 -4.71
C PHE A 82 -28.59 2.20 -3.82
N TYR A 83 -28.12 1.11 -4.41
CA TYR A 83 -27.71 -0.08 -3.64
C TYR A 83 -26.53 0.21 -2.70
N ALA A 84 -25.58 1.02 -3.13
CA ALA A 84 -24.45 1.45 -2.31
C ALA A 84 -24.93 2.26 -1.09
N TYR A 85 -25.83 3.23 -1.28
CA TYR A 85 -26.41 3.97 -0.16
C TYR A 85 -27.19 3.06 0.80
N MET A 86 -28.00 2.13 0.29
CA MET A 86 -28.72 1.18 1.14
C MET A 86 -27.77 0.32 1.97
N LYS A 87 -26.76 -0.31 1.34
CA LYS A 87 -25.76 -1.12 2.06
C LYS A 87 -25.03 -0.32 3.12
N LEU A 88 -24.64 0.92 2.79
CA LEU A 88 -23.89 1.77 3.69
C LEU A 88 -24.74 2.24 4.88
N CYS A 89 -25.98 2.66 4.66
CA CYS A 89 -26.88 3.01 5.74
C CYS A 89 -27.20 1.79 6.63
N PHE A 90 -27.31 0.60 6.04
CA PHE A 90 -27.56 -0.64 6.77
C PHE A 90 -26.41 -1.03 7.68
N ILE A 91 -25.15 -0.95 7.22
CA ILE A 91 -24.03 -1.24 8.10
C ILE A 91 -23.92 -0.22 9.23
N THR A 92 -24.06 1.07 8.90
CA THR A 92 -23.98 2.12 9.91
C THR A 92 -25.10 2.00 10.93
N SER A 93 -26.30 1.60 10.52
CA SER A 93 -27.40 1.34 11.45
C SER A 93 -27.16 0.15 12.34
N VAL A 94 -26.56 -0.94 11.83
CA VAL A 94 -26.14 -2.08 12.67
C VAL A 94 -25.11 -1.64 13.70
N PHE A 95 -24.15 -0.78 13.34
CA PHE A 95 -23.17 -0.23 14.28
C PHE A 95 -23.80 0.60 15.39
N PHE A 96 -24.75 1.49 15.04
CA PHE A 96 -25.46 2.30 16.04
C PHE A 96 -26.45 1.49 16.88
N ALA A 97 -27.11 0.49 16.29
CA ALA A 97 -28.04 -0.40 17.00
C ALA A 97 -27.32 -1.47 17.82
N TYR A 98 -26.01 -1.67 17.61
CA TYR A 98 -25.22 -2.74 18.24
C TYR A 98 -25.35 -2.81 19.78
N PRO A 99 -25.29 -1.69 20.57
CA PRO A 99 -25.49 -1.76 22.02
C PRO A 99 -26.80 -2.43 22.42
N PHE A 100 -27.86 -2.19 21.66
CA PHE A 100 -29.16 -2.79 21.90
C PHE A 100 -29.20 -4.24 21.43
N VAL A 101 -28.68 -4.52 20.23
CA VAL A 101 -28.62 -5.89 19.67
C VAL A 101 -27.84 -6.81 20.60
N ILE A 102 -26.66 -6.38 21.05
CA ILE A 102 -25.81 -7.19 21.93
C ILE A 102 -26.46 -7.39 23.31
N TYR A 103 -27.16 -6.38 23.84
CA TYR A 103 -27.97 -6.53 25.04
C TYR A 103 -29.05 -7.62 24.88
N GLN A 104 -29.78 -7.64 23.76
CA GLN A 104 -30.80 -8.65 23.51
C GLN A 104 -30.21 -10.06 23.35
N ILE A 105 -29.08 -10.19 22.64
CA ILE A 105 -28.36 -11.45 22.48
C ILE A 105 -27.92 -11.97 23.85
N TRP A 106 -27.28 -11.13 24.67
CA TRP A 106 -26.81 -11.51 25.99
C TRP A 106 -27.95 -11.82 26.97
N GLN A 107 -29.08 -11.12 26.89
CA GLN A 107 -30.27 -11.46 27.68
C GLN A 107 -30.81 -12.85 27.32
N PHE A 108 -30.89 -13.17 26.03
CA PHE A 108 -31.27 -14.50 25.55
C PHE A 108 -30.31 -15.59 26.06
N VAL A 109 -29.00 -15.37 25.91
CA VAL A 109 -27.98 -16.29 26.43
C VAL A 109 -28.13 -16.44 27.95
N SER A 110 -28.34 -15.34 28.68
CA SER A 110 -28.48 -15.36 30.14
C SER A 110 -29.66 -16.17 30.66
N ALA A 111 -30.74 -16.28 29.87
CA ALA A 111 -31.89 -17.10 30.24
C ALA A 111 -31.57 -18.61 30.23
N GLY A 112 -30.57 -19.02 29.45
CA GLY A 112 -30.05 -20.39 29.44
C GLY A 112 -28.93 -20.67 30.45
N LEU A 113 -28.43 -19.65 31.16
CA LEU A 113 -27.32 -19.78 32.11
C LEU A 113 -27.81 -19.90 33.57
N TYR A 114 -27.02 -20.56 34.43
CA TYR A 114 -27.33 -20.66 35.86
C TYR A 114 -27.32 -19.28 36.54
N GLN A 115 -28.16 -19.09 37.57
CA GLN A 115 -28.32 -17.82 38.31
C GLN A 115 -26.98 -17.19 38.78
N ARG A 116 -26.00 -18.01 39.15
CA ARG A 116 -24.66 -17.54 39.57
C ARG A 116 -23.81 -17.01 38.41
N GLU A 117 -24.08 -17.43 37.18
CA GLU A 117 -23.32 -17.03 35.98
C GLU A 117 -23.90 -15.79 35.31
N ARG A 118 -25.17 -15.46 35.59
CA ARG A 118 -25.87 -14.27 35.07
C ARG A 118 -25.16 -12.96 35.38
N ARG A 119 -24.40 -12.89 36.48
CA ARG A 119 -23.59 -11.71 36.86
C ARG A 119 -22.47 -11.41 35.87
N TYR A 120 -21.90 -12.44 35.21
CA TYR A 120 -20.83 -12.24 34.21
C TYR A 120 -21.37 -11.61 32.92
N VAL A 121 -22.62 -11.89 32.57
CA VAL A 121 -23.27 -11.32 31.37
C VAL A 121 -23.32 -9.79 31.43
N LEU A 122 -23.63 -9.23 32.60
CA LEU A 122 -23.65 -7.78 32.81
C LEU A 122 -22.26 -7.15 32.68
N LEU A 123 -21.20 -7.86 33.09
CA LEU A 123 -19.81 -7.40 32.94
C LEU A 123 -19.31 -7.52 31.49
N PHE A 124 -19.77 -8.53 30.74
CA PHE A 124 -19.36 -8.74 29.36
C PHE A 124 -20.00 -7.76 28.38
N LEU A 125 -21.17 -7.21 28.69
CA LEU A 125 -21.86 -6.28 27.80
C LEU A 125 -21.02 -5.04 27.39
N PRO A 126 -20.46 -4.24 28.32
CA PRO A 126 -19.64 -3.09 27.94
C PRO A 126 -18.34 -3.50 27.21
N VAL A 127 -17.74 -4.64 27.57
CA VAL A 127 -16.54 -5.15 26.91
C VAL A 127 -16.84 -5.61 25.48
N SER A 128 -18.00 -6.24 25.27
CA SER A 128 -18.49 -6.71 23.97
C SER A 128 -18.78 -5.53 23.04
N TYR A 129 -19.43 -4.48 23.57
CA TYR A 129 -19.60 -3.22 22.85
C TYR A 129 -18.25 -2.60 22.44
N ALA A 130 -17.32 -2.47 23.39
CA ALA A 130 -16.00 -1.92 23.11
C ALA A 130 -15.23 -2.74 22.06
N ALA A 131 -15.26 -4.07 22.17
CA ALA A 131 -14.60 -4.97 21.22
C ALA A 131 -15.17 -4.81 19.80
N PHE A 132 -16.49 -4.67 19.65
CA PHE A 132 -17.13 -4.46 18.34
C PHE A 132 -16.71 -3.14 17.70
N VAL A 133 -16.72 -2.05 18.49
CA VAL A 133 -16.30 -0.73 18.04
C VAL A 133 -14.82 -0.75 17.64
N VAL A 134 -13.95 -1.33 18.46
CA VAL A 134 -12.52 -1.48 18.14
C VAL A 134 -12.33 -2.30 16.86
N GLY A 135 -13.07 -3.40 16.68
CA GLY A 135 -13.00 -4.22 15.48
C GLY A 135 -13.42 -3.47 14.21
N GLY A 136 -14.51 -2.70 14.27
CA GLY A 136 -14.94 -1.86 13.17
C GLY A 136 -13.95 -0.74 12.84
N LEU A 137 -13.41 -0.07 13.86
CA LEU A 137 -12.39 0.97 13.69
C LEU A 137 -11.10 0.39 13.12
N PHE A 138 -10.68 -0.79 13.56
CA PHE A 138 -9.52 -1.50 13.01
C PHE A 138 -9.71 -1.82 11.53
N GLY A 139 -10.88 -2.30 11.13
CA GLY A 139 -11.21 -2.51 9.72
C GLY A 139 -11.13 -1.22 8.90
N TYR A 140 -11.77 -0.16 9.40
CA TYR A 140 -11.89 1.11 8.70
C TYR A 140 -10.56 1.88 8.56
N PHE A 141 -9.78 1.98 9.64
CA PHE A 141 -8.55 2.77 9.67
C PHE A 141 -7.30 2.01 9.23
N LEU A 142 -7.27 0.69 9.39
CA LEU A 142 -6.11 -0.14 9.02
C LEU A 142 -6.42 -0.99 7.79
N LEU A 143 -7.34 -1.94 7.86
CA LEU A 143 -7.45 -2.96 6.80
C LEU A 143 -7.85 -2.38 5.44
N ILE A 144 -8.83 -1.46 5.39
CA ILE A 144 -9.27 -0.86 4.13
C ILE A 144 -8.14 -0.08 3.41
N PRO A 145 -7.49 0.93 4.02
CA PRO A 145 -6.49 1.74 3.30
C PRO A 145 -5.26 0.93 2.91
N PHE A 146 -4.79 0.02 3.75
CA PHE A 146 -3.64 -0.83 3.42
C PHE A 146 -4.00 -1.87 2.35
N GLY A 147 -5.19 -2.48 2.42
CA GLY A 147 -5.66 -3.41 1.40
C GLY A 147 -5.78 -2.74 0.02
N LEU A 148 -6.32 -1.52 -0.03
CA LEU A 148 -6.37 -0.74 -1.27
C LEU A 148 -4.99 -0.36 -1.80
N GLN A 149 -4.10 0.14 -0.95
CA GLN A 149 -2.73 0.49 -1.35
C GLN A 149 -1.99 -0.71 -1.93
N PHE A 150 -2.18 -1.89 -1.35
CA PHE A 150 -1.59 -3.12 -1.88
C PHE A 150 -2.19 -3.51 -3.24
N LEU A 151 -3.52 -3.54 -3.35
CA LEU A 151 -4.20 -3.87 -4.61
C LEU A 151 -3.72 -2.95 -5.74
N ILE A 152 -3.64 -1.65 -5.47
CA ILE A 152 -3.16 -0.64 -6.42
C ILE A 152 -1.67 -0.79 -6.70
N GLY A 153 -0.84 -1.02 -5.68
CA GLY A 153 0.62 -1.14 -5.82
C GLY A 153 1.09 -2.36 -6.61
N ILE A 154 0.23 -3.37 -6.80
CA ILE A 154 0.52 -4.49 -7.69
C ILE A 154 0.38 -4.10 -9.17
N LEU A 155 -0.45 -3.10 -9.49
CA LEU A 155 -0.68 -2.72 -10.88
C LEU A 155 0.64 -2.28 -11.51
N GLY A 156 0.91 -2.83 -12.70
CA GLY A 156 2.07 -2.46 -13.49
C GLY A 156 1.96 -1.04 -14.04
N PRO A 157 3.07 -0.47 -14.52
CA PRO A 157 3.06 0.85 -15.16
C PRO A 157 2.08 0.87 -16.35
N GLY A 158 1.29 1.93 -16.47
CA GLY A 158 0.31 2.11 -17.56
C GLY A 158 -1.10 1.56 -17.29
N ILE A 159 -1.36 0.94 -16.13
CA ILE A 159 -2.69 0.45 -15.76
C ILE A 159 -3.33 1.40 -14.73
N GLN A 160 -4.41 2.09 -15.11
CA GLN A 160 -5.20 2.91 -14.18
C GLN A 160 -6.39 2.11 -13.65
N PRO A 161 -6.47 1.82 -12.34
CA PRO A 161 -7.60 1.11 -11.76
C PRO A 161 -8.83 2.01 -11.73
N ILE A 162 -9.93 1.54 -12.32
CA ILE A 162 -11.25 2.15 -12.17
C ILE A 162 -11.97 1.47 -11.01
N ILE A 163 -12.06 2.14 -9.87
CA ILE A 163 -12.75 1.61 -8.69
C ILE A 163 -14.22 2.06 -8.72
N THR A 164 -15.13 1.09 -8.78
CA THR A 164 -16.57 1.36 -8.77
C THR A 164 -17.06 1.61 -7.35
N MET A 165 -18.11 2.43 -7.22
CA MET A 165 -18.78 2.68 -5.95
C MET A 165 -19.37 1.39 -5.34
N ARG A 166 -19.90 0.50 -6.18
CA ARG A 166 -20.49 -0.77 -5.77
C ARG A 166 -19.44 -1.68 -5.12
N ASP A 167 -18.29 -1.86 -5.76
CA ASP A 167 -17.27 -2.79 -5.28
C ASP A 167 -16.60 -2.24 -4.02
N TYR A 168 -16.30 -0.94 -4.01
CA TYR A 168 -15.75 -0.28 -2.83
C TYR A 168 -16.67 -0.40 -1.62
N VAL A 169 -17.96 -0.06 -1.76
CA VAL A 169 -18.90 -0.15 -0.64
C VAL A 169 -19.12 -1.60 -0.21
N SER A 170 -19.10 -2.56 -1.14
CA SER A 170 -19.21 -3.99 -0.79
C SER A 170 -17.98 -4.46 -0.01
N PHE A 171 -16.78 -4.04 -0.40
CA PHE A 171 -15.54 -4.31 0.31
C PHE A 171 -15.54 -3.71 1.73
N VAL A 172 -15.90 -2.42 1.86
CA VAL A 172 -16.03 -1.76 3.17
C VAL A 172 -17.07 -2.47 4.03
N PHE A 173 -18.21 -2.82 3.45
CA PHE A 173 -19.29 -3.53 4.15
C PHE A 173 -18.80 -4.85 4.72
N MET A 174 -18.20 -5.68 3.87
CA MET A 174 -17.83 -7.04 4.22
C MET A 174 -16.73 -7.07 5.29
N LEU A 175 -15.68 -6.26 5.11
CA LEU A 175 -14.60 -6.14 6.09
C LEU A 175 -15.11 -5.62 7.44
N THR A 176 -15.89 -4.54 7.44
CA THR A 176 -16.28 -3.87 8.67
C THR A 176 -17.24 -4.74 9.50
N VAL A 177 -18.21 -5.42 8.87
CA VAL A 177 -19.10 -6.37 9.56
C VAL A 177 -18.31 -7.59 10.05
N ALA A 178 -17.49 -8.19 9.18
CA ALA A 178 -16.74 -9.40 9.54
C ALA A 178 -15.81 -9.14 10.72
N LEU A 179 -15.04 -8.05 10.71
CA LEU A 179 -14.12 -7.72 11.78
C LEU A 179 -14.87 -7.36 13.07
N GLY A 180 -15.95 -6.58 12.99
CA GLY A 180 -16.78 -6.30 14.17
C GLY A 180 -17.26 -7.58 14.86
N LEU A 181 -17.70 -8.57 14.09
CA LEU A 181 -18.13 -9.88 14.60
C LEU A 181 -16.96 -10.74 15.11
N VAL A 182 -15.84 -10.77 14.39
CA VAL A 182 -14.65 -11.56 14.77
C VAL A 182 -14.04 -11.04 16.07
N PHE A 183 -14.06 -9.73 16.32
CA PHE A 183 -13.61 -9.17 17.59
C PHE A 183 -14.45 -9.63 18.79
N GLN A 184 -15.62 -10.26 18.59
CA GLN A 184 -16.37 -10.92 19.65
C GLN A 184 -15.84 -12.31 20.01
N LEU A 185 -15.02 -12.94 19.16
CA LEU A 185 -14.49 -14.29 19.38
C LEU A 185 -13.82 -14.46 20.75
N PRO A 186 -12.93 -13.56 21.22
CA PRO A 186 -12.28 -13.72 22.53
C PRO A 186 -13.29 -13.77 23.68
N LEU A 187 -14.35 -12.95 23.61
CA LEU A 187 -15.40 -12.92 24.63
C LEU A 187 -16.25 -14.20 24.59
N VAL A 188 -16.62 -14.66 23.40
CA VAL A 188 -17.38 -15.91 23.24
C VAL A 188 -16.56 -17.08 23.77
N MET A 189 -15.27 -17.17 23.46
CA MET A 189 -14.38 -18.21 23.97
C MET A 189 -14.25 -18.18 25.49
N LEU A 190 -14.12 -16.97 26.07
CA LEU A 190 -14.09 -16.79 27.52
C LEU A 190 -15.39 -17.27 28.18
N LEU A 191 -16.54 -16.90 27.62
CA LEU A 191 -17.84 -17.34 28.13
C LEU A 191 -17.94 -18.86 28.11
N LEU A 192 -17.67 -19.50 26.96
CA LEU A 192 -17.74 -20.94 26.78
C LEU A 192 -16.80 -21.69 27.74
N SER A 193 -15.64 -21.09 28.05
CA SER A 193 -14.71 -21.63 29.03
C SER A 193 -15.20 -21.47 30.47
N LYS A 194 -15.80 -20.33 30.81
CA LYS A 194 -16.32 -20.04 32.17
C LYS A 194 -17.50 -20.92 32.53
N ILE A 195 -18.42 -21.16 31.60
CA ILE A 195 -19.56 -22.08 31.79
C ILE A 195 -19.14 -23.56 31.68
N ARG A 196 -17.83 -23.83 31.52
CA ARG A 196 -17.23 -25.17 31.37
C ARG A 196 -17.79 -26.01 30.20
N PHE A 197 -18.36 -25.36 29.19
CA PHE A 197 -18.83 -26.03 27.97
C PHE A 197 -17.66 -26.51 27.11
N ILE A 198 -16.60 -25.69 27.00
CA ILE A 198 -15.37 -26.03 26.29
C ILE A 198 -14.17 -25.72 27.20
N THR A 199 -13.29 -26.69 27.41
CA THR A 199 -12.06 -26.46 28.17
C THR A 199 -11.04 -25.68 27.32
N PRO A 200 -10.18 -24.84 27.93
CA PRO A 200 -9.11 -24.15 27.21
C PRO A 200 -8.21 -25.11 26.40
N ASP A 201 -8.00 -26.33 26.91
CA ASP A 201 -7.19 -27.35 26.25
C ASP A 201 -7.81 -27.83 24.92
N LYS A 202 -9.14 -27.81 24.80
CA LYS A 202 -9.82 -28.09 23.53
C LYS A 202 -9.58 -27.00 22.49
N PHE A 203 -9.60 -25.72 22.89
CA PHE A 203 -9.24 -24.63 21.98
C PHE A 203 -7.79 -24.76 21.50
N ILE A 204 -6.88 -25.15 22.39
CA ILE A 204 -5.47 -25.42 22.05
C ILE A 204 -5.35 -26.59 21.06
N ALA A 205 -6.08 -27.69 21.28
CA ALA A 205 -6.07 -28.84 20.38
C ALA A 205 -6.64 -28.53 19.00
N TRP A 206 -7.60 -27.59 18.92
CA TRP A 206 -8.29 -27.23 17.69
C TRP A 206 -7.66 -26.05 16.92
N ARG A 207 -6.50 -25.54 17.35
CA ARG A 207 -5.79 -24.43 16.69
C ARG A 207 -5.69 -24.59 15.16
N LYS A 208 -5.29 -25.77 14.68
CA LYS A 208 -5.15 -26.04 13.24
C LYS A 208 -6.47 -25.91 12.47
N TYR A 209 -7.59 -26.31 13.08
CA TYR A 209 -8.92 -26.18 12.48
C TYR A 209 -9.42 -24.74 12.54
N ALA A 210 -9.14 -24.03 13.65
CA ALA A 210 -9.47 -22.62 13.79
C ALA A 210 -8.72 -21.76 12.76
N ILE A 211 -7.43 -22.00 12.55
CA ILE A 211 -6.64 -21.30 11.53
C ILE A 211 -7.23 -21.55 10.13
N LEU A 212 -7.56 -22.80 9.78
CA LEU A 212 -8.21 -23.12 8.51
C LEU A 212 -9.55 -22.38 8.34
N ALA A 213 -10.40 -22.40 9.37
CA ALA A 213 -11.68 -21.71 9.36
C ALA A 213 -11.51 -20.18 9.21
N ILE A 214 -10.50 -19.61 9.87
CA ILE A 214 -10.17 -18.19 9.76
C ILE A 214 -9.75 -17.83 8.32
N PHE A 215 -8.92 -18.65 7.67
CA PHE A 215 -8.53 -18.41 6.28
C PHE A 215 -9.71 -18.54 5.31
N ILE A 216 -10.66 -19.45 5.57
CA ILE A 216 -11.90 -19.57 4.80
C ILE A 216 -12.77 -18.32 4.97
N ILE A 217 -12.97 -17.85 6.21
CA ILE A 217 -13.73 -16.63 6.48
C ILE A 217 -13.05 -15.43 5.83
N ALA A 218 -11.72 -15.31 5.94
CA ALA A 218 -10.97 -14.25 5.29
C ALA A 218 -11.17 -14.28 3.77
N ALA A 219 -11.10 -15.45 3.13
CA ALA A 219 -11.32 -15.61 1.68
C ALA A 219 -12.75 -15.23 1.23
N ILE A 220 -13.74 -15.39 2.11
CA ILE A 220 -15.10 -14.95 1.83
C ILE A 220 -15.18 -13.42 1.93
N VAL A 221 -14.54 -12.84 2.95
CA VAL A 221 -14.64 -11.43 3.31
C VAL A 221 -13.84 -10.51 2.39
N THR A 222 -12.67 -10.96 1.96
CA THR A 222 -11.78 -10.21 1.09
C THR A 222 -11.92 -10.68 -0.35
N PRO A 223 -11.47 -9.88 -1.32
CA PRO A 223 -11.23 -10.39 -2.67
C PRO A 223 -10.34 -11.66 -2.61
N PRO A 224 -10.42 -12.54 -3.61
CA PRO A 224 -9.65 -13.78 -3.65
C PRO A 224 -8.18 -13.49 -4.03
N ASP A 225 -7.48 -12.74 -3.17
CA ASP A 225 -6.04 -12.48 -3.27
C ASP A 225 -5.32 -12.89 -1.97
N PRO A 226 -4.15 -13.56 -2.06
CA PRO A 226 -3.47 -14.10 -0.87
C PRO A 226 -3.07 -13.04 0.16
N PHE A 227 -2.86 -11.80 -0.25
CA PHE A 227 -2.38 -10.75 0.64
C PHE A 227 -3.48 -10.17 1.49
N THR A 228 -4.58 -9.68 0.90
CA THR A 228 -5.69 -9.13 1.69
C THR A 228 -6.33 -10.22 2.55
N GLN A 229 -6.37 -11.46 2.04
CA GLN A 229 -6.77 -12.63 2.81
C GLN A 229 -5.86 -12.85 4.02
N SER A 230 -4.53 -12.84 3.84
CA SER A 230 -3.58 -13.00 4.95
C SER A 230 -3.61 -11.83 5.92
N MET A 231 -3.72 -10.60 5.40
CA MET A 231 -3.81 -9.36 6.16
C MET A 231 -5.04 -9.35 7.07
N THR A 232 -6.14 -9.96 6.63
CA THR A 232 -7.36 -10.12 7.44
C THR A 232 -7.26 -11.31 8.38
N ALA A 233 -6.72 -12.45 7.91
CA ALA A 233 -6.58 -13.67 8.70
C ALA A 233 -5.65 -13.53 9.92
N ILE A 234 -4.52 -12.81 9.77
CA ILE A 234 -3.53 -12.65 10.86
C ILE A 234 -4.17 -12.02 12.11
N PRO A 235 -4.85 -10.86 12.04
CA PRO A 235 -5.59 -10.30 13.18
C PRO A 235 -6.61 -11.26 13.78
N MET A 236 -7.32 -12.04 12.96
CA MET A 236 -8.29 -13.01 13.44
C MET A 236 -7.63 -14.16 14.22
N ILE A 237 -6.46 -14.64 13.77
CA ILE A 237 -5.66 -15.65 14.50
C ILE A 237 -5.19 -15.07 15.83
N VAL A 238 -4.71 -13.82 15.83
CA VAL A 238 -4.29 -13.11 17.05
C VAL A 238 -5.45 -13.02 18.06
N LEU A 239 -6.66 -12.72 17.60
CA LEU A 239 -7.85 -12.69 18.46
C LEU A 239 -8.21 -14.07 19.01
N TYR A 240 -8.09 -15.12 18.21
CA TYR A 240 -8.30 -16.49 18.68
C TYR A 240 -7.31 -16.87 19.79
N GLU A 241 -6.02 -16.56 19.59
CA GLU A 241 -4.97 -16.75 20.58
C GLU A 241 -5.19 -15.93 21.85
N LEU A 242 -5.63 -14.67 21.69
CA LEU A 242 -6.01 -13.80 22.79
C LEU A 242 -7.18 -14.41 23.59
N GLY A 243 -8.18 -14.99 22.92
CA GLY A 243 -9.27 -15.72 23.56
C GLY A 243 -8.80 -16.90 24.42
N ILE A 244 -7.83 -17.68 23.91
CA ILE A 244 -7.23 -18.78 24.68
C ILE A 244 -6.47 -18.24 25.89
N LEU A 245 -5.71 -17.15 25.72
CA LEU A 245 -4.92 -16.55 26.79
C LEU A 245 -5.82 -15.98 27.91
N ILE A 246 -6.93 -15.33 27.56
CA ILE A 246 -7.89 -14.81 28.54
C ILE A 246 -8.59 -15.96 29.27
N ALA A 247 -8.89 -17.06 28.58
CA ALA A 247 -9.49 -18.25 29.20
C ALA A 247 -8.51 -18.99 30.13
N ARG A 248 -7.22 -19.06 29.79
CA ARG A 248 -6.16 -19.68 30.60
C ARG A 248 -4.85 -18.87 30.51
N PRO A 249 -4.62 -17.91 31.41
CA PRO A 249 -3.41 -17.11 31.38
C PRO A 249 -2.18 -17.98 31.65
N THR A 250 -1.32 -18.13 30.64
CA THR A 250 -0.12 -18.98 30.68
C THR A 250 1.07 -18.20 30.12
N ARG A 251 2.23 -18.22 30.80
CA ARG A 251 3.46 -17.53 30.31
C ARG A 251 3.83 -17.94 28.88
N LYS A 252 3.76 -19.24 28.55
CA LYS A 252 4.02 -19.77 27.20
C LYS A 252 3.05 -19.22 26.14
N GLY A 253 1.77 -19.03 26.51
CA GLY A 253 0.76 -18.45 25.62
C GLY A 253 1.02 -16.97 25.33
N PHE A 254 1.52 -16.22 26.31
CA PHE A 254 1.90 -14.82 26.13
C PHE A 254 3.08 -14.66 25.15
N PHE A 255 4.13 -15.49 25.29
CA PHE A 255 5.25 -15.50 24.33
C PHE A 255 4.82 -15.95 22.93
N PHE A 256 3.92 -16.93 22.82
CA PHE A 256 3.40 -17.39 21.54
C PHE A 256 2.55 -16.33 20.84
N LEU A 257 1.67 -15.64 21.57
CA LEU A 257 0.92 -14.49 21.09
C LEU A 257 1.86 -13.39 20.60
N GLY A 258 2.89 -13.06 21.40
CA GLY A 258 3.93 -12.10 21.01
C GLY A 258 4.68 -12.51 19.75
N GLY A 259 4.97 -13.80 19.58
CA GLY A 259 5.61 -14.35 18.38
C GLY A 259 4.74 -14.27 17.12
N ILE A 260 3.43 -14.55 17.23
CA ILE A 260 2.48 -14.44 16.11
C ILE A 260 2.24 -12.98 15.74
N VAL A 261 2.04 -12.10 16.73
CA VAL A 261 1.84 -10.67 16.50
C VAL A 261 3.11 -10.06 15.90
N GLY A 262 4.27 -10.32 16.49
CA GLY A 262 5.57 -9.84 16.01
C GLY A 262 5.92 -10.38 14.63
N GLY A 263 5.79 -11.70 14.42
CA GLY A 263 6.06 -12.33 13.13
C GLY A 263 5.09 -11.90 12.03
N GLY A 264 3.80 -11.83 12.33
CA GLY A 264 2.77 -11.36 11.39
C GLY A 264 2.95 -9.89 11.00
N ILE A 265 3.24 -9.02 11.97
CA ILE A 265 3.54 -7.60 11.70
C ILE A 265 4.86 -7.46 10.93
N MET A 266 5.91 -8.20 11.28
CA MET A 266 7.19 -8.16 10.57
C MET A 266 7.07 -8.68 9.14
N ILE A 267 6.28 -9.73 8.89
CA ILE A 267 6.01 -10.23 7.53
C ILE A 267 5.18 -9.21 6.75
N LEU A 268 4.13 -8.64 7.35
CA LEU A 268 3.34 -7.60 6.70
C LEU A 268 4.19 -6.35 6.40
N LEU A 269 5.06 -5.92 7.32
CA LEU A 269 5.97 -4.80 7.12
C LEU A 269 7.06 -5.12 6.09
N ALA A 270 7.65 -6.32 6.13
CA ALA A 270 8.66 -6.75 5.17
C ALA A 270 8.05 -6.91 3.77
N LEU A 271 6.83 -7.40 3.65
CA LEU A 271 6.10 -7.53 2.39
C LEU A 271 5.62 -6.16 1.88
N TYR A 272 5.14 -5.29 2.77
CA TYR A 272 4.83 -3.90 2.47
C TYR A 272 6.07 -3.16 1.99
N PHE A 273 7.21 -3.27 2.69
CA PHE A 273 8.47 -2.68 2.24
C PHE A 273 8.93 -3.33 0.95
N TYR A 274 9.04 -4.66 0.85
CA TYR A 274 9.49 -5.33 -0.38
C TYR A 274 8.68 -4.92 -1.63
N LEU A 275 7.37 -4.67 -1.47
CA LEU A 275 6.50 -4.28 -2.59
C LEU A 275 6.41 -2.76 -2.81
N THR A 276 6.48 -1.94 -1.76
CA THR A 276 6.45 -0.47 -1.82
C THR A 276 7.83 0.12 -2.14
N TYR A 277 8.90 -0.60 -1.81
CA TYR A 277 10.29 -0.30 -2.17
C TYR A 277 10.57 -0.75 -3.62
N LYS A 278 9.68 -0.41 -4.54
CA LYS A 278 9.94 -0.45 -5.98
C LYS A 278 10.34 0.96 -6.42
N GLY A 279 11.65 1.17 -6.53
CA GLY A 279 12.31 2.01 -7.54
C GLY A 279 12.04 3.51 -7.52
N GLY A 280 13.06 4.31 -7.81
CA GLY A 280 12.86 5.73 -8.13
C GLY A 280 12.06 5.84 -9.42
N ASP A 281 10.80 6.27 -9.34
CA ASP A 281 9.99 6.50 -10.53
C ASP A 281 10.58 7.66 -11.34
N ILE A 282 10.88 7.37 -12.61
CA ILE A 282 11.20 8.36 -13.63
C ILE A 282 9.91 8.58 -14.41
N ASN A 283 9.38 9.81 -14.36
CA ASN A 283 8.19 10.22 -15.09
C ASN A 283 8.62 10.99 -16.34
N LEU A 284 8.09 10.61 -17.50
CA LEU A 284 8.24 11.38 -18.74
C LEU A 284 7.13 12.43 -18.83
N PHE A 285 7.47 13.65 -19.23
CA PHE A 285 6.53 14.78 -19.22
C PHE A 285 6.22 15.36 -20.60
N ASP A 286 7.04 15.11 -21.63
CA ASP A 286 6.77 15.57 -23.00
C ASP A 286 7.66 14.76 -23.96
N THR A 287 7.08 13.85 -24.75
CA THR A 287 7.81 13.07 -25.76
C THR A 287 7.29 13.45 -27.14
N ARG A 288 8.20 13.87 -28.03
CA ARG A 288 7.91 14.20 -29.44
C ARG A 288 8.86 13.41 -30.32
N GLY A 289 8.35 12.84 -31.41
CA GLY A 289 9.13 11.99 -32.33
C GLY A 289 9.41 10.59 -31.77
N GLU A 290 10.24 9.83 -32.47
CA GLU A 290 10.60 8.45 -32.10
C GLU A 290 11.55 8.44 -30.89
N VAL A 291 11.09 7.90 -29.76
CA VAL A 291 11.91 7.67 -28.57
C VAL A 291 11.78 6.21 -28.18
N GLN A 292 12.93 5.56 -27.98
CA GLN A 292 13.01 4.15 -27.68
C GLN A 292 13.72 3.92 -26.34
N PHE A 293 13.40 2.82 -25.66
CA PHE A 293 14.05 2.42 -24.44
C PHE A 293 14.44 0.93 -24.46
N LEU A 294 15.45 0.59 -23.65
CA LEU A 294 15.97 -0.77 -23.50
C LEU A 294 16.17 -1.08 -22.00
N TYR A 295 15.57 -2.19 -21.54
CA TYR A 295 15.80 -2.71 -20.18
C TYR A 295 17.16 -3.43 -20.06
N PRO A 296 17.76 -3.50 -18.85
CA PRO A 296 19.07 -4.13 -18.62
C PRO A 296 19.20 -5.57 -19.15
N GLU A 297 18.09 -6.31 -19.21
CA GLU A 297 18.02 -7.71 -19.65
C GLU A 297 17.25 -7.88 -20.99
N GLY A 298 16.81 -6.78 -21.60
CA GLY A 298 16.07 -6.81 -22.86
C GLY A 298 17.01 -6.89 -24.07
N GLN A 299 16.64 -7.70 -25.07
CA GLN A 299 17.37 -7.77 -26.35
C GLN A 299 16.76 -6.88 -27.45
N ALA A 300 15.61 -6.24 -27.20
CA ALA A 300 14.87 -5.44 -28.18
C ALA A 300 14.55 -4.04 -27.65
N TRP A 301 14.68 -3.04 -28.53
CA TRP A 301 14.28 -1.65 -28.26
C TRP A 301 12.76 -1.51 -28.38
N GLU A 302 12.13 -0.85 -27.40
CA GLU A 302 10.69 -0.61 -27.34
C GLU A 302 10.39 0.90 -27.47
N GLU A 303 9.29 1.27 -28.12
CA GLU A 303 8.88 2.68 -28.24
C GLU A 303 8.24 3.21 -26.96
N VAL A 304 8.59 4.46 -26.63
CA VAL A 304 8.13 5.17 -25.44
C VAL A 304 6.78 5.84 -25.69
N SER A 305 5.78 5.57 -24.83
CA SER A 305 4.52 6.32 -24.79
C SER A 305 4.59 7.52 -23.84
N ASN A 306 3.77 8.56 -24.05
CA ASN A 306 3.78 9.84 -23.32
C ASN A 306 3.61 9.78 -21.79
N HIS A 307 3.40 8.60 -21.18
CA HIS A 307 3.24 8.42 -19.74
C HIS A 307 3.88 7.11 -19.24
N SER A 308 5.10 6.82 -19.70
CA SER A 308 5.80 5.57 -19.32
C SER A 308 6.61 5.77 -18.04
N HIS A 309 6.44 4.86 -17.08
CA HIS A 309 7.27 4.81 -15.86
C HIS A 309 8.39 3.79 -16.05
N PHE A 310 9.61 4.17 -15.71
CA PHE A 310 10.77 3.28 -15.84
C PHE A 310 11.41 2.93 -14.52
N ARG A 311 11.98 1.72 -14.47
CA ARG A 311 12.87 1.28 -13.40
C ARG A 311 14.28 1.80 -13.65
N ASN A 312 15.10 1.84 -12.60
CA ASN A 312 16.53 2.09 -12.71
C ASN A 312 17.22 1.07 -13.65
N GLY A 313 18.23 1.50 -14.40
CA GLY A 313 19.02 0.68 -15.31
C GLY A 313 18.59 0.73 -16.78
N ILE A 314 17.65 1.59 -17.15
CA ILE A 314 17.19 1.72 -18.55
C ILE A 314 18.17 2.50 -19.42
N THR A 315 18.19 2.17 -20.71
CA THR A 315 18.83 3.00 -21.74
C THR A 315 17.76 3.65 -22.59
N LEU A 316 17.80 4.97 -22.73
CA LEU A 316 16.92 5.77 -23.58
C LEU A 316 17.68 6.22 -24.82
N LYS A 317 17.00 6.20 -25.97
CA LYS A 317 17.51 6.69 -27.25
C LYS A 317 16.45 7.53 -27.95
N THR A 318 16.83 8.72 -28.41
CA THR A 318 15.97 9.57 -29.25
C THR A 318 16.38 9.48 -30.72
N GLY A 319 15.39 9.47 -31.62
CA GLY A 319 15.58 9.53 -33.07
C GLY A 319 15.94 10.93 -33.58
N SER A 320 15.91 11.12 -34.91
CA SER A 320 16.31 12.37 -35.59
C SER A 320 15.43 13.58 -35.31
N GLU A 321 14.14 13.36 -35.02
CA GLU A 321 13.19 14.39 -34.55
C GLU A 321 12.75 14.16 -33.10
N GLY A 322 13.38 13.19 -32.42
CA GLY A 322 13.02 12.75 -31.07
C GLY A 322 13.47 13.73 -30.00
N ARG A 323 12.55 14.28 -29.22
CA ARG A 323 12.85 15.06 -28.00
C ARG A 323 12.03 14.52 -26.85
N THR A 324 12.66 14.39 -25.69
CA THR A 324 11.94 13.94 -24.49
C THR A 324 12.41 14.64 -23.23
N ALA A 325 11.48 14.88 -22.31
CA ALA A 325 11.79 15.36 -20.98
C ALA A 325 11.37 14.32 -19.93
N LEU A 326 12.28 14.04 -19.00
CA LEU A 326 12.07 13.17 -17.85
C LEU A 326 12.31 13.93 -16.55
N SER A 327 11.51 13.64 -15.53
CA SER A 327 11.77 14.12 -14.18
C SER A 327 11.76 12.96 -13.21
N THR A 328 12.73 12.97 -12.31
CA THR A 328 12.90 11.98 -11.26
C THR A 328 12.24 12.46 -9.97
N LYS A 329 11.73 11.55 -9.15
CA LYS A 329 11.19 11.87 -7.82
C LYS A 329 12.18 12.61 -6.89
N LYS A 330 13.49 12.57 -7.18
CA LYS A 330 14.55 13.30 -6.44
C LYS A 330 14.73 14.76 -6.92
N GLY A 331 13.83 15.28 -7.76
CA GLY A 331 13.85 16.67 -8.20
C GLY A 331 14.92 16.98 -9.26
N ILE A 332 15.31 15.95 -10.03
CA ILE A 332 16.18 16.10 -11.20
C ILE A 332 15.32 16.06 -12.44
N ASP A 333 15.30 17.18 -13.17
CA ASP A 333 14.61 17.33 -14.45
C ASP A 333 15.67 17.23 -15.55
N MET A 334 15.50 16.32 -16.51
CA MET A 334 16.39 16.16 -17.67
C MET A 334 15.58 16.27 -18.96
N SER A 335 16.13 16.97 -19.94
CA SER A 335 15.63 17.00 -21.31
C SER A 335 16.70 16.44 -22.25
N MET A 336 16.30 15.58 -23.17
CA MET A 336 17.13 14.96 -24.20
C MET A 336 16.74 15.54 -25.56
N ASP A 337 17.73 15.96 -26.34
CA ASP A 337 17.53 16.42 -27.72
C ASP A 337 17.60 15.24 -28.72
N ALA A 338 17.43 15.51 -30.01
CA ALA A 338 17.50 14.49 -31.07
C ALA A 338 18.84 13.74 -31.10
N ASN A 339 18.81 12.48 -31.53
CA ASN A 339 19.97 11.59 -31.64
C ASN A 339 20.80 11.47 -30.34
N THR A 340 20.11 11.39 -29.20
CA THR A 340 20.73 11.32 -27.88
C THR A 340 20.52 9.94 -27.26
N GLU A 341 21.60 9.33 -26.77
CA GLU A 341 21.57 8.04 -26.07
C GLU A 341 22.08 8.19 -24.63
N VAL A 342 21.21 7.87 -23.67
CA VAL A 342 21.47 8.00 -22.23
C VAL A 342 21.13 6.70 -21.53
N HIS A 343 22.07 6.21 -20.72
CA HIS A 343 21.85 5.10 -19.81
C HIS A 343 21.67 5.63 -18.38
N ILE A 344 20.50 5.38 -17.79
CA ILE A 344 20.17 5.82 -16.44
C ILE A 344 20.39 4.64 -15.49
N ALA A 345 21.55 4.61 -14.85
CA ALA A 345 21.89 3.54 -13.90
C ALA A 345 21.09 3.69 -12.59
N ASP A 346 20.96 4.93 -12.10
CA ASP A 346 20.13 5.29 -10.94
C ASP A 346 19.67 6.75 -11.08
N SER A 347 18.70 7.15 -10.28
CA SER A 347 18.21 8.51 -10.07
C SER A 347 19.30 9.58 -9.91
N LEU A 348 20.49 9.23 -9.41
CA LEU A 348 21.63 10.14 -9.22
C LEU A 348 22.87 9.77 -10.05
N LYS A 349 22.77 8.74 -10.91
CA LYS A 349 23.89 8.28 -11.73
C LYS A 349 23.45 8.01 -13.15
N ILE A 350 23.95 8.86 -14.05
CA ILE A 350 23.53 8.92 -15.44
C ILE A 350 24.78 8.74 -16.31
N ARG A 351 24.67 7.98 -17.39
CA ARG A 351 25.74 7.84 -18.38
C ARG A 351 25.23 8.32 -19.73
N LEU A 352 25.74 9.45 -20.18
CA LEU A 352 25.49 9.97 -21.52
C LEU A 352 26.49 9.33 -22.48
N LYS A 353 26.01 8.58 -23.47
CA LYS A 353 26.89 8.00 -24.50
C LYS A 353 27.14 8.97 -25.64
N SER A 354 26.09 9.62 -26.13
CA SER A 354 26.17 10.58 -27.23
C SER A 354 24.94 11.49 -27.26
N GLY A 355 25.07 12.65 -27.90
CA GLY A 355 24.00 13.62 -28.08
C GLY A 355 24.02 14.76 -27.07
N GLN A 356 22.86 15.39 -26.85
CA GLN A 356 22.74 16.58 -26.00
C GLN A 356 21.65 16.40 -24.94
N ILE A 357 22.01 16.73 -23.70
CA ILE A 357 21.09 16.76 -22.57
C ILE A 357 21.15 18.09 -21.84
N LEU A 358 19.99 18.54 -21.36
CA LEU A 358 19.86 19.62 -20.40
C LEU A 358 19.42 19.01 -19.08
N VAL A 359 20.17 19.22 -18.00
CA VAL A 359 19.86 18.67 -16.68
C VAL A 359 19.71 19.80 -15.69
N SER A 360 18.64 19.77 -14.91
CA SER A 360 18.33 20.73 -13.85
C SER A 360 18.17 20.01 -12.51
N VAL A 361 18.96 20.39 -11.52
CA VAL A 361 18.99 19.80 -10.18
C VAL A 361 18.52 20.86 -9.18
N LYS A 362 17.39 20.61 -8.51
CA LYS A 362 16.77 21.55 -7.54
C LYS A 362 17.45 21.59 -6.17
N GLY A 363 18.49 20.78 -5.95
CA GLY A 363 19.26 20.69 -4.72
C GLY A 363 19.16 19.29 -4.12
N SER A 364 20.26 18.54 -4.15
CA SER A 364 20.36 17.20 -3.57
C SER A 364 21.51 17.12 -2.56
N GLU A 365 21.33 16.40 -1.45
CA GLU A 365 22.42 16.13 -0.48
C GLU A 365 23.53 15.25 -1.08
N ILE A 366 23.22 14.47 -2.12
CA ILE A 366 24.17 13.62 -2.84
C ILE A 366 24.33 14.21 -4.25
N PRO A 367 25.56 14.46 -4.73
CA PRO A 367 25.78 15.04 -6.05
C PRO A 367 25.27 14.09 -7.14
N LEU A 368 24.64 14.66 -8.15
CA LEU A 368 24.34 13.97 -9.40
C LEU A 368 25.65 13.69 -10.14
N GLU A 369 25.91 12.43 -10.46
CA GLU A 369 27.04 12.01 -11.28
C GLU A 369 26.60 11.73 -12.73
N ILE A 370 27.25 12.40 -13.68
CA ILE A 370 27.03 12.19 -15.11
C ILE A 370 28.35 11.71 -15.74
N ASP A 371 28.40 10.44 -16.11
CA ASP A 371 29.51 9.85 -16.88
C ASP A 371 29.30 10.17 -18.37
N THR A 372 30.32 10.73 -19.02
CA THR A 372 30.37 10.97 -20.48
C THR A 372 31.57 10.24 -21.08
N PRO A 373 31.67 10.05 -22.40
CA PRO A 373 32.80 9.35 -23.02
C PRO A 373 34.14 9.99 -22.68
N ASN A 374 34.14 11.33 -22.56
CA ASN A 374 35.36 12.09 -22.36
C ASN A 374 35.64 12.45 -20.90
N GLY A 375 34.76 12.13 -19.93
CA GLY A 375 34.95 12.53 -18.54
C GLY A 375 33.70 12.45 -17.67
N ARG A 376 33.83 12.73 -16.38
CA ARG A 376 32.73 12.70 -15.42
C ARG A 376 32.37 14.09 -14.92
N ILE A 377 31.08 14.35 -14.73
CA ILE A 377 30.54 15.62 -14.25
C ILE A 377 29.80 15.37 -12.94
N ARG A 378 30.02 16.23 -11.95
CA ARG A 378 29.34 16.20 -10.65
C ARG A 378 28.66 17.53 -10.38
N THR A 379 27.40 17.50 -9.96
CA THR A 379 26.68 18.71 -9.56
C THR A 379 25.67 18.43 -8.45
N GLU A 380 25.58 19.32 -7.47
CA GLU A 380 24.63 19.22 -6.35
C GLU A 380 23.37 20.07 -6.58
N ARG A 381 23.49 21.11 -7.40
CA ARG A 381 22.44 22.08 -7.71
C ARG A 381 22.76 22.87 -8.97
N GLY A 382 21.72 23.24 -9.72
CA GLY A 382 21.86 24.10 -10.90
C GLY A 382 21.39 23.44 -12.20
N THR A 383 21.60 24.14 -13.31
CA THR A 383 21.20 23.70 -14.65
C THR A 383 22.43 23.62 -15.54
N LEU A 384 22.68 22.45 -16.12
CA LEU A 384 23.81 22.15 -16.99
C LEU A 384 23.33 21.72 -18.37
N ASN A 385 23.92 22.27 -19.41
CA ASN A 385 23.77 21.76 -20.78
C ASN A 385 25.03 20.96 -21.13
N ILE A 386 24.86 19.71 -21.53
CA ILE A 386 25.96 18.78 -21.80
C ILE A 386 25.78 18.22 -23.21
N VAL A 387 26.80 18.37 -24.05
CA VAL A 387 26.86 17.83 -25.40
C VAL A 387 28.00 16.84 -25.47
N ALA A 388 27.71 15.56 -25.67
CA ALA A 388 28.71 14.50 -25.81
C ALA A 388 28.82 14.04 -27.27
N LYS A 389 30.06 14.09 -27.78
CA LYS A 389 30.48 13.50 -29.05
C LYS A 389 31.65 12.55 -28.80
N ASP A 390 32.00 11.75 -29.80
CA ASP A 390 33.00 10.67 -29.69
C ASP A 390 34.33 11.12 -29.06
N PHE A 391 34.82 12.32 -29.38
CA PHE A 391 36.11 12.84 -28.90
C PHE A 391 36.01 14.17 -28.13
N LEU A 392 34.79 14.69 -27.96
CA LEU A 392 34.58 15.99 -27.34
C LEU A 392 33.28 16.01 -26.54
N THR A 393 33.39 16.22 -25.23
CA THR A 393 32.27 16.60 -24.37
C THR A 393 32.34 18.08 -24.07
N VAL A 394 31.24 18.78 -24.28
CA VAL A 394 31.08 20.19 -23.98
C VAL A 394 30.10 20.34 -22.84
N VAL A 395 30.51 21.04 -21.78
CA VAL A 395 29.68 21.29 -20.59
C VAL A 395 29.51 22.78 -20.40
N THR A 396 28.26 23.24 -20.38
CA THR A 396 27.90 24.64 -20.10
C THR A 396 27.11 24.71 -18.81
N ALA A 397 27.62 25.47 -17.83
CA ALA A 397 26.89 25.75 -16.60
C ALA A 397 25.95 26.93 -16.83
N VAL A 398 24.67 26.65 -17.06
CA VAL A 398 23.65 27.68 -17.29
C VAL A 398 23.30 28.39 -15.98
N LYS A 399 23.20 27.63 -14.89
CA LYS A 399 22.93 28.14 -13.54
C LYS A 399 23.61 27.25 -12.51
N GLY A 400 24.25 27.81 -11.49
CA GLY A 400 24.97 27.03 -10.47
C GLY A 400 26.35 26.52 -10.92
N ASP A 401 26.99 25.72 -10.06
CA ASP A 401 28.35 25.24 -10.25
C ASP A 401 28.36 23.73 -10.54
N ALA A 402 29.38 23.28 -11.28
CA ALA A 402 29.66 21.87 -11.50
C ALA A 402 31.14 21.57 -11.30
N VAL A 403 31.47 20.34 -10.92
CA VAL A 403 32.84 19.82 -10.87
C VAL A 403 33.01 18.85 -12.02
N LEU A 404 34.00 19.13 -12.86
CA LEU A 404 34.38 18.29 -14.00
C LEU A 404 35.59 17.46 -13.60
N VAL A 405 35.53 16.16 -13.82
CA VAL A 405 36.60 15.21 -13.50
C VAL A 405 37.12 14.63 -14.79
N MET A 406 38.38 14.95 -15.12
CA MET A 406 39.06 14.62 -16.38
C MET A 406 40.42 14.03 -16.06
N GLU A 407 40.70 12.80 -16.49
CA GLU A 407 42.02 12.15 -16.28
C GLU A 407 42.54 12.18 -14.82
N GLY A 408 41.64 12.26 -13.84
CA GLY A 408 41.96 12.35 -12.41
C GLY A 408 42.09 13.76 -11.85
N GLU A 409 42.05 14.81 -12.69
CA GLU A 409 42.00 16.20 -12.26
C GLU A 409 40.55 16.69 -12.10
N GLU A 410 40.31 17.42 -11.01
CA GLU A 410 39.02 18.07 -10.76
C GLU A 410 39.09 19.56 -11.12
N LYS A 411 38.17 20.00 -11.98
CA LYS A 411 38.05 21.40 -12.40
C LYS A 411 36.66 21.92 -12.10
N LYS A 412 36.60 23.01 -11.34
CA LYS A 412 35.35 23.69 -11.03
C LYS A 412 34.89 24.55 -12.21
N LEU A 413 33.68 24.30 -12.69
CA LEU A 413 32.97 25.11 -13.67
C LEU A 413 31.97 26.01 -12.95
N LEU A 414 32.12 27.33 -13.14
CA LEU A 414 31.24 28.34 -12.56
C LEU A 414 30.09 28.68 -13.50
N GLU A 415 29.01 29.19 -12.92
CA GLU A 415 27.84 29.69 -13.65
C GLU A 415 28.21 30.64 -14.81
N GLY A 416 27.51 30.48 -15.93
CA GLY A 416 27.71 31.26 -17.16
C GLY A 416 28.95 30.87 -17.98
N ARG A 417 29.71 29.85 -17.55
CA ARG A 417 30.91 29.38 -18.26
C ARG A 417 30.68 28.04 -18.95
N GLN A 418 31.51 27.79 -19.95
CA GLN A 418 31.56 26.55 -20.70
C GLN A 418 32.96 25.94 -20.63
N HIS A 419 33.03 24.62 -20.59
CA HIS A 419 34.27 23.88 -20.66
C HIS A 419 34.20 22.77 -21.71
N LYS A 420 35.33 22.52 -22.35
CA LYS A 420 35.50 21.46 -23.35
C LYS A 420 36.40 20.39 -22.75
N MET A 421 35.93 19.16 -22.78
CA MET A 421 36.57 17.97 -22.28
C MET A 421 36.84 17.07 -23.49
N SER A 422 38.11 16.80 -23.78
CA SER A 422 38.52 15.97 -24.92
C SER A 422 39.53 14.96 -24.43
N ILE A 423 39.41 13.71 -24.89
CA ILE A 423 40.40 12.67 -24.67
C ILE A 423 41.21 12.55 -25.95
N GLY A 424 42.52 12.80 -25.87
CA GLY A 424 43.43 12.86 -27.02
C GLY A 424 43.77 14.28 -27.47
N GLY A 425 44.76 14.40 -28.36
CA GLY A 425 45.13 15.67 -28.98
C GLY A 425 44.15 16.06 -30.09
N GLU A 426 44.01 17.35 -30.35
CA GLU A 426 43.24 17.82 -31.51
C GLU A 426 43.85 17.24 -32.81
N PRO A 427 43.05 16.78 -33.78
CA PRO A 427 43.58 16.36 -35.08
C PRO A 427 44.29 17.55 -35.72
N VAL A 428 45.59 17.40 -35.94
CA VAL A 428 46.44 18.45 -36.50
C VAL A 428 46.37 18.38 -38.02
N ASP A 429 46.21 19.54 -38.67
CA ASP A 429 46.37 19.65 -40.13
C ASP A 429 47.85 19.50 -40.49
N ILE A 430 48.22 18.28 -40.88
CA ILE A 430 49.58 17.94 -41.30
C ILE A 430 49.98 18.77 -42.54
N GLY A 431 49.03 19.14 -43.40
CA GLY A 431 49.29 19.93 -44.61
C GLY A 431 49.77 21.35 -44.29
N ALA A 432 49.21 21.99 -43.26
CA ALA A 432 49.68 23.29 -42.77
C ALA A 432 51.11 23.21 -42.22
N ILE A 433 51.45 22.12 -41.53
CA ILE A 433 52.81 21.88 -40.99
C ILE A 433 53.81 21.59 -42.12
N ILE A 434 53.42 20.82 -43.14
CA ILE A 434 54.27 20.54 -44.30
C ILE A 434 54.52 21.81 -45.13
N ASN A 435 53.48 22.61 -45.41
CA ASN A 435 53.64 23.86 -46.15
C ASN A 435 54.55 24.86 -45.41
N TRP A 436 54.44 24.94 -44.08
CA TRP A 436 55.35 25.74 -43.27
C TRP A 436 56.79 25.21 -43.34
N SER A 437 56.98 23.88 -43.25
CA SER A 437 58.33 23.30 -43.23
C SER A 437 59.04 23.38 -44.58
N GLU A 438 58.32 23.19 -45.70
CA GLU A 438 58.88 23.36 -47.05
C GLU A 438 59.30 24.79 -47.34
N GLY A 439 58.55 25.79 -46.86
CA GLY A 439 58.92 27.21 -46.99
C GLY A 439 60.20 27.59 -46.24
N VAL A 440 60.55 26.86 -45.18
CA VAL A 440 61.77 27.08 -44.37
C VAL A 440 62.96 26.23 -44.86
N LEU A 441 62.69 25.12 -45.54
CA LEU A 441 63.71 24.16 -46.02
C LEU A 441 64.25 24.44 -47.42
N ASN A 442 63.94 25.60 -48.02
CA ASN A 442 64.65 26.07 -49.21
C ASN A 442 66.13 26.29 -48.86
N LYS A 443 66.94 25.25 -49.08
CA LYS A 443 68.39 25.30 -49.03
C LYS A 443 68.87 26.44 -49.93
N PRO A 444 69.81 27.28 -49.48
CA PRO A 444 70.53 28.14 -50.42
C PRO A 444 71.26 27.24 -51.40
N ASP A 445 70.98 27.39 -52.69
CA ASP A 445 71.79 26.83 -53.77
C ASP A 445 73.25 27.22 -53.49
N GLY A 446 74.05 26.20 -53.16
CA GLY A 446 75.49 26.33 -53.08
C GLY A 446 76.01 26.67 -54.46
N LYS A 447 76.32 27.95 -54.68
CA LYS A 447 77.37 28.35 -55.61
C LYS A 447 78.69 27.86 -55.04
N GLU A 448 79.33 26.93 -55.74
CA GLU A 448 80.77 26.95 -56.06
C GLU A 448 81.01 26.25 -57.40
#